data_AF-A0A4R8I584-F1
#
_entry.id   AF-A0A4R8I584-F1
#
_cell.length_a   1.000
_cell.length_b   1.000
_cell.length_c   1.000
_cell.angle_alpha   90.00
_cell.angle_beta   90.00
_cell.angle_gamma   90.00
#
_symmetry.space_group_name_H-M   'P 1'
#
loop_
_entity.id
_entity.type
_entity.pdbx_description
1 polymer ?
#
loop_
_entity_poly.entity_id
_entity_poly.type
_entity_poly.pdbx_seq_one_letter_code
_entity_poly.pdbx_strand_id
1 'polypeptide(L)' 'MQKNTLFRYKNIRDLYLKHKTEDIPDTVVLRKYIFPVYPISRTTLNTILNTPIDREIQKID' A
#
# COMPACT_ATOMS: atom_id res chain seq x y z
N MET A 1 15.61 2.79 0.80
CA MET A 1 14.77 1.78 0.11
C MET A 1 15.09 1.81 -1.38
N GLN A 2 14.93 0.70 -2.10
CA GLN A 2 15.13 0.70 -3.56
C GLN A 2 13.95 1.39 -4.28
N LYS A 3 14.23 2.11 -5.39
CA LYS A 3 13.24 2.86 -6.19
C LYS A 3 12.02 2.01 -6.54
N ASN A 4 12.24 0.79 -7.04
CA ASN A 4 11.16 -0.14 -7.43
C ASN A 4 10.24 -0.54 -6.27
N THR A 5 10.79 -0.71 -5.07
CA THR A 5 10.01 -1.05 -3.87
C THR A 5 9.06 0.09 -3.51
N LEU A 6 9.54 1.34 -3.57
CA LEU A 6 8.72 2.52 -3.26
C LEU A 6 7.57 2.69 -4.26
N PHE A 7 7.82 2.47 -5.56
CA PHE A 7 6.75 2.47 -6.55
C PHE A 7 5.73 1.35 -6.33
N ARG A 8 6.19 0.15 -5.97
CA ARG A 8 5.27 -0.94 -5.60
C ARG A 8 4.43 -0.57 -4.38
N TYR A 9 5.04 0.04 -3.37
CA TYR A 9 4.34 0.50 -2.16
C TYR A 9 3.30 1.59 -2.50
N LYS A 10 3.66 2.53 -3.37
CA LYS A 10 2.74 3.57 -3.88
C LYS A 10 1.52 2.94 -4.55
N ASN A 11 1.73 2.04 -5.50
CA ASN A 11 0.63 1.38 -6.23
C ASN A 11 -0.32 0.62 -5.29
N ILE A 12 0.23 -0.05 -4.27
CA ILE A 12 -0.57 -0.77 -3.27
C ILE A 12 -1.36 0.21 -2.38
N ARG A 13 -0.73 1.31 -1.94
CA ARG A 13 -1.39 2.36 -1.15
C ARG A 13 -2.52 3.01 -1.95
N ASP A 14 -2.30 3.30 -3.22
CA ASP A 14 -3.32 3.92 -4.08
C ASP A 14 -4.51 2.97 -4.29
N LEU A 15 -4.25 1.66 -4.50
CA LEU A 15 -5.30 0.64 -4.56
C LEU A 15 -6.06 0.51 -3.23
N TYR A 16 -5.36 0.57 -2.10
CA TYR A 16 -5.98 0.60 -0.77
C TYR A 16 -6.91 1.81 -0.64
N LEU A 17 -6.42 3.02 -0.93
CA LEU A 17 -7.20 4.27 -0.82
C LEU A 17 -8.40 4.31 -1.76
N LYS A 18 -8.30 3.70 -2.95
CA LYS A 18 -9.41 3.58 -3.90
C LYS A 18 -10.61 2.82 -3.32
N HIS A 19 -10.37 1.86 -2.44
CA HIS A 19 -11.41 0.97 -1.88
C HIS A 19 -11.69 1.21 -0.40
N LYS A 20 -10.81 1.90 0.32
CA LYS A 20 -10.98 2.19 1.74
C LYS A 20 -11.99 3.32 1.92
N THR A 21 -13.10 2.99 2.57
CA THR A 21 -14.06 3.94 3.14
C THR A 21 -14.09 3.77 4.66
N GLU A 22 -14.77 4.67 5.38
CA GLU A 22 -14.91 4.58 6.85
C GLU A 22 -15.50 3.22 7.27
N ASP A 23 -16.51 2.74 6.54
CA ASP A 23 -17.25 1.50 6.85
C ASP A 23 -16.49 0.20 6.52
N ILE A 24 -15.46 0.26 5.68
CA ILE A 24 -14.77 -0.96 5.20
C ILE A 24 -13.50 -1.21 6.03
N PRO A 25 -13.39 -2.32 6.77
CA PRO A 25 -12.18 -2.65 7.51
C PRO A 25 -10.98 -2.93 6.60
N ASP A 26 -9.76 -2.61 7.06
CA ASP A 26 -8.52 -2.85 6.29
C ASP A 26 -8.34 -4.32 5.90
N THR A 27 -8.79 -5.24 6.75
CA THR A 27 -8.74 -6.68 6.48
C THR A 27 -9.62 -7.07 5.30
N VAL A 28 -10.74 -6.38 5.11
CA VAL A 28 -11.62 -6.57 3.95
C VAL A 28 -10.97 -6.00 2.70
N VAL A 29 -10.38 -4.80 2.78
CA VAL A 29 -9.66 -4.20 1.65
C VAL A 29 -8.50 -5.08 1.20
N LEU A 30 -7.70 -5.54 2.17
CA LEU A 30 -6.59 -6.45 1.95
C LEU A 30 -7.05 -7.73 1.27
N ARG A 31 -8.04 -8.44 1.84
CA ARG A 31 -8.47 -9.74 1.32
C ARG A 31 -9.15 -9.65 -0.05
N LYS A 32 -10.01 -8.65 -0.27
CA LYS A 32 -10.86 -8.58 -1.47
C LYS A 32 -10.22 -7.83 -2.65
N TYR A 33 -9.39 -6.82 -2.40
CA TYR A 33 -8.90 -5.94 -3.46
C TYR A 33 -7.38 -5.98 -3.63
N ILE A 34 -6.62 -6.04 -2.52
CA ILE A 34 -5.16 -5.99 -2.59
C ILE A 34 -4.57 -7.39 -2.83
N PHE A 35 -4.89 -8.37 -1.98
CA PHE A 35 -4.28 -9.71 -2.00
C PHE A 35 -4.39 -10.44 -3.35
N PRO A 36 -5.51 -10.34 -4.10
CA PRO A 36 -5.60 -10.97 -5.42
C PRO A 36 -4.61 -10.41 -6.46
N VAL A 37 -4.16 -9.16 -6.29
CA VAL A 37 -3.23 -8.48 -7.21
C VAL A 37 -1.80 -8.49 -6.65
N TYR A 38 -1.69 -8.27 -5.34
CA TYR A 38 -0.45 -8.17 -4.59
C TYR A 38 -0.53 -9.09 -3.37
N PRO A 39 -0.01 -10.32 -3.45
CA PRO A 39 -0.02 -11.25 -2.32
C PRO A 39 0.95 -10.76 -1.25
N ILE A 40 0.42 -10.01 -0.28
CA ILE A 40 1.16 -9.42 0.84
C ILE A 40 0.49 -9.76 2.16
N SER A 41 1.29 -9.74 3.23
CA SER A 41 0.76 -9.90 4.58
C SER A 41 0.06 -8.63 5.07
N ARG A 42 -0.76 -8.77 6.12
CA ARG A 42 -1.33 -7.62 6.83
C ARG A 42 -0.25 -6.71 7.42
N THR A 43 0.82 -7.30 7.96
CA THR A 43 1.98 -6.55 8.47
C THR A 43 2.61 -5.70 7.38
N THR A 44 2.76 -6.25 6.18
CA THR A 44 3.28 -5.51 5.02
C THR A 44 2.37 -4.36 4.62
N LEU A 45 1.04 -4.57 4.60
CA LEU A 45 0.10 -3.48 4.34
C LEU A 45 0.25 -2.36 5.38
N ASN A 46 0.34 -2.69 6.67
CA ASN A 46 0.57 -1.71 7.72
C ASN A 46 1.90 -0.96 7.52
N THR A 47 2.97 -1.64 7.15
CA THR A 47 4.25 -0.99 6.82
C THR A 47 4.07 -0.01 5.66
N ILE A 48 3.37 -0.39 4.60
CA ILE A 48 3.10 0.47 3.43
C ILE A 48 2.33 1.73 3.86
N LEU A 49 1.27 1.59 4.66
CA LEU A 49 0.45 2.70 5.12
C LEU A 49 1.20 3.69 6.03
N ASN A 50 2.19 3.20 6.78
CA ASN A 50 3.02 4.02 7.67
C ASN A 50 4.31 4.54 7.01
N THR A 51 4.64 4.09 5.80
CA THR A 51 5.84 4.56 5.09
C THR A 51 5.55 5.91 4.43
N PRO A 52 6.39 6.95 4.60
CA PRO A 52 6.22 8.24 3.92
C PRO A 52 6.67 8.15 2.45
N ILE A 53 5.96 7.35 1.65
CA ILE A 53 6.36 6.92 0.30
C ILE A 53 6.66 8.12 -0.61
N ASP A 54 5.79 9.13 -0.64
CA ASP A 54 5.95 10.28 -1.53
C ASP A 54 7.22 11.08 -1.21
N ARG A 55 7.55 11.23 0.08
CA ARG A 55 8.79 11.89 0.54
C ARG A 55 10.03 11.07 0.16
N GLU A 56 9.96 9.74 0.27
CA GLU A 56 11.08 8.87 -0.08
C GLU A 56 11.31 8.80 -1.59
N ILE A 57 10.25 8.89 -2.41
CA ILE A 57 10.36 8.97 -3.87
C ILE A 57 11.06 10.28 -4.28
N GLN A 58 10.67 11.42 -3.70
CA GLN A 58 11.27 12.73 -4.00
C GLN A 58 12.76 12.83 -3.68
N LYS A 59 13.30 11.98 -2.80
CA LYS A 59 14.74 11.94 -2.48
C LYS A 59 15.57 11.17 -3.52
N ILE A 60 14.91 10.37 -4.36
CA ILE A 60 15.55 9.49 -5.34
C ILE A 60 15.49 10.10 -6.75
N ASP A 61 14.56 11.03 -6.99
CA ASP A 61 14.54 11.86 -8.20
C ASP A 61 15.47 13.06 -8.05
#